data_AF-K1SIK0-F1
#
_entry.id   AF-K1SIK0-F1
#
_cell.length_a   1.000
_cell.length_b   1.000
_cell.length_c   1.000
_cell.angle_alpha   90.00
_cell.angle_beta   90.00
_cell.angle_gamma   90.00
#
_symmetry.space_group_name_H-M   'P 1'
#
loop_
_entity.id
_entity.type
_entity.pdbx_description
1 polymer ?
#
loop_
_entity_poly.entity_id
_entity_poly.type
_entity_poly.pdbx_seq_one_letter_code
_entity_poly.pdbx_strand_id
1 'polypeptide(L)'
;MDMKYFVKKSVLLLLVVLAFCACDNSNDNGEVIPPNPQSSKSVINYTGEVEYVVDAPQIREDIEQDLKANPPFGGSKKYQFVIKKYSRLLPASFMLYAVNPEDDKSADGYILDIAGKVEYKDNYRLFPTASGQGWYKENIVPVDTKDGKPVATYDVFMNQNIPSSLVHSKMYFCEDLTEKYRQKFPNEDIHAVVRRLVLSYVSKGDIINE
;
A
#
# COMPACT_ATOMS: atom_id res chain seq x y z
N MET A 1 62.66 25.19 -9.87
CA MET A 1 61.96 23.93 -10.19
C MET A 1 62.23 23.62 -11.65
N ASP A 2 62.87 22.48 -11.91
CA ASP A 2 63.49 22.16 -13.20
C ASP A 2 62.44 21.81 -14.27
N MET A 3 62.59 22.38 -15.48
CA MET A 3 61.70 22.15 -16.63
C MET A 3 61.62 20.65 -16.99
N LYS A 4 62.69 19.89 -16.72
CA LYS A 4 62.75 18.44 -16.88
C LYS A 4 61.81 17.67 -15.95
N TYR A 5 61.48 18.21 -14.77
CA TYR A 5 60.56 17.59 -13.81
C TYR A 5 59.10 17.75 -14.23
N PHE A 6 58.75 18.90 -14.80
CA PHE A 6 57.40 19.17 -15.34
C PHE A 6 57.10 18.29 -16.56
N VAL A 7 58.05 18.17 -17.49
CA VAL A 7 57.88 17.33 -18.70
C VAL A 7 57.71 15.85 -18.33
N LYS A 8 58.49 15.31 -17.38
CA LYS A 8 58.32 13.92 -16.92
C LYS A 8 56.95 13.67 -16.31
N LYS A 9 56.41 14.61 -15.53
CA LYS A 9 55.11 14.46 -14.88
C LYS A 9 53.94 14.57 -15.87
N SER A 10 54.05 15.46 -16.87
CA SER A 10 53.06 15.56 -17.96
C SER A 10 53.09 14.35 -18.90
N VAL A 11 54.25 13.78 -19.20
CA VAL A 11 54.37 12.56 -20.01
C VAL A 11 53.79 11.34 -19.26
N LEU A 12 54.04 11.22 -17.96
CA LEU A 12 53.45 10.16 -17.14
C LEU A 12 51.92 10.27 -17.08
N LEU A 13 51.39 11.50 -16.97
CA LEU A 13 49.94 11.74 -16.99
C LEU A 13 49.31 11.37 -18.35
N LEU A 14 49.98 11.70 -19.46
CA LEU A 14 49.53 11.35 -20.82
C LEU A 14 49.57 9.83 -21.08
N LEU A 15 50.56 9.12 -20.54
CA LEU A 15 50.65 7.66 -20.66
C LEU A 15 49.55 6.95 -19.86
N VAL A 16 49.14 7.48 -18.71
CA VAL A 16 47.98 6.95 -17.97
C VAL A 16 46.68 7.14 -18.74
N VAL A 17 46.48 8.29 -19.40
CA VAL A 17 45.29 8.54 -20.23
C VAL A 17 45.27 7.63 -21.46
N LEU A 18 46.41 7.41 -22.12
CA LEU A 18 46.48 6.53 -23.30
C LEU A 18 46.31 5.03 -22.95
N ALA A 19 46.69 4.60 -21.75
CA ALA A 19 46.44 3.23 -21.30
C ALA A 19 44.94 2.92 -21.08
N PHE A 20 44.13 3.93 -20.73
CA PHE A 20 42.67 3.78 -20.70
C PHE A 20 42.02 3.81 -22.10
N CYS A 21 42.65 4.46 -23.09
CA CYS A 21 42.15 4.50 -24.46
C CYS A 21 42.62 3.32 -25.35
N ALA A 22 43.61 2.53 -24.91
CA ALA A 22 44.12 1.38 -25.66
C ALA A 22 43.52 0.03 -25.21
N CYS A 23 42.71 0.01 -24.15
CA CYS A 23 41.83 -1.11 -23.80
C CYS A 23 40.43 -0.87 -24.37
N ASP A 24 40.32 -0.64 -25.68
CA ASP A 24 39.02 -0.58 -26.37
C ASP A 24 39.10 -1.21 -27.77
N ASN A 25 39.79 -2.35 -27.84
CA ASN A 25 39.82 -3.23 -29.01
C ASN A 25 39.57 -4.68 -28.57
N SER A 26 38.44 -4.92 -27.90
CA SER A 26 37.75 -6.20 -27.98
C SER A 26 36.53 -6.00 -28.84
N ASN A 27 36.59 -6.55 -30.05
CA ASN A 27 35.47 -6.72 -30.95
C ASN A 27 34.50 -7.75 -30.33
N ASP A 28 33.77 -7.34 -29.30
CA ASP A 28 32.57 -8.03 -28.86
C ASP A 28 31.41 -7.28 -29.51
N ASN A 29 30.65 -7.99 -30.35
CA ASN A 29 29.26 -7.65 -30.62
C ASN A 29 28.42 -7.88 -29.34
N GLY A 30 28.89 -7.36 -28.20
CA GLY A 30 28.18 -7.28 -26.96
C GLY A 30 27.15 -6.20 -27.15
N GLU A 31 26.02 -6.57 -27.75
CA GLU A 31 24.76 -5.91 -27.51
C GLU A 31 24.75 -5.60 -26.01
N VAL A 32 24.90 -4.31 -25.65
CA VAL A 32 24.76 -3.88 -24.27
C VAL A 32 23.30 -4.14 -23.98
N ILE A 33 23.01 -5.36 -23.49
CA ILE A 33 21.67 -5.74 -23.09
C ILE A 33 21.36 -4.73 -21.99
N PRO A 34 20.46 -3.76 -22.22
CA PRO A 34 20.05 -2.85 -21.16
C PRO A 34 19.59 -3.74 -20.01
N PRO A 35 19.90 -3.41 -18.74
CA PRO A 35 19.50 -4.25 -17.61
C PRO A 35 18.02 -4.57 -17.78
N ASN A 36 17.71 -5.85 -18.03
CA ASN A 36 16.35 -6.27 -18.27
C ASN A 36 15.54 -5.79 -17.06
N PRO A 37 14.50 -4.96 -17.24
CA PRO A 37 13.75 -4.43 -16.11
C PRO A 37 13.29 -5.60 -15.23
N GLN A 38 13.93 -5.74 -14.07
CA GLN A 38 13.65 -6.83 -13.17
C GLN A 38 12.29 -6.55 -12.55
N SER A 39 11.26 -7.16 -13.13
CA SER A 39 9.94 -7.17 -12.55
C SER A 39 9.94 -8.07 -11.33
N SER A 40 9.28 -7.64 -10.27
CA SER A 40 9.02 -8.46 -9.09
C SER A 40 7.56 -8.42 -8.73
N LYS A 41 7.01 -9.54 -8.30
CA LYS A 41 5.66 -9.67 -7.76
C LYS A 41 5.75 -10.32 -6.38
N SER A 42 5.15 -9.66 -5.39
CA SER A 42 4.97 -10.23 -4.06
C SER A 42 3.48 -10.36 -3.78
N VAL A 43 3.06 -11.55 -3.35
CA VAL A 43 1.69 -11.80 -2.88
C VAL A 43 1.74 -12.03 -1.37
N ILE A 44 0.94 -11.29 -0.61
CA ILE A 44 0.89 -11.35 0.85
C ILE A 44 -0.53 -11.65 1.30
N ASN A 45 -0.68 -12.70 2.11
CA ASN A 45 -1.98 -13.07 2.67
C ASN A 45 -2.29 -12.29 3.97
N TYR A 46 -3.51 -11.78 4.03
CA TYR A 46 -4.09 -11.06 5.16
C TYR A 46 -5.41 -11.70 5.58
N THR A 47 -5.73 -11.61 6.87
CA THR A 47 -7.09 -11.83 7.39
C THR A 47 -7.74 -10.47 7.59
N GLY A 48 -8.93 -10.30 7.04
CA GLY A 48 -9.76 -9.12 7.23
C GLY A 48 -10.76 -9.32 8.37
N GLU A 49 -10.80 -8.36 9.28
CA GLU A 49 -11.76 -8.30 10.38
C GLU A 49 -12.44 -6.94 10.37
N VAL A 50 -13.77 -6.93 10.47
CA VAL A 50 -14.55 -5.69 10.59
C VAL A 50 -14.80 -5.40 12.06
N GLU A 51 -14.39 -4.23 12.51
CA GLU A 51 -14.67 -3.71 13.84
C GLU A 51 -15.53 -2.44 13.74
N TYR A 52 -16.31 -2.20 14.78
CA TYR A 52 -17.17 -1.02 14.88
C TYR A 52 -17.10 -0.43 16.30
N VAL A 53 -17.22 0.90 16.36
CA VAL A 53 -17.44 1.67 17.58
C VAL A 53 -18.71 2.48 17.35
N VAL A 54 -19.69 2.28 18.22
CA VAL A 54 -20.95 3.00 18.20
C VAL A 54 -21.19 3.59 19.58
N ASP A 55 -21.13 4.92 19.63
CA ASP A 55 -21.49 5.73 20.78
C ASP A 55 -22.79 6.48 20.45
N ALA A 56 -23.90 5.75 20.61
CA ALA A 56 -25.27 6.20 20.38
C ALA A 56 -26.22 5.38 21.27
N PRO A 57 -26.33 5.68 22.57
CA PRO A 57 -26.90 4.76 23.56
C PRO A 57 -28.30 4.24 23.25
N GLN A 58 -29.15 5.06 22.63
CA GLN A 58 -30.57 4.75 22.41
C GLN A 58 -30.82 3.86 21.18
N ILE A 59 -29.96 3.96 20.16
CA ILE A 59 -30.12 3.27 18.86
C ILE A 59 -28.89 2.47 18.47
N ARG A 60 -28.04 2.13 19.44
CA ARG A 60 -26.77 1.43 19.22
C ARG A 60 -26.96 0.13 18.45
N GLU A 61 -27.92 -0.68 18.87
CA GLU A 61 -28.18 -1.99 18.27
C GLU A 61 -28.62 -1.87 16.81
N ASP A 62 -29.49 -0.92 16.49
CA ASP A 62 -29.95 -0.65 15.13
C ASP A 62 -28.79 -0.22 14.22
N ILE A 63 -27.92 0.67 14.71
CA ILE A 63 -26.72 1.09 13.98
C ILE A 63 -25.77 -0.10 13.78
N GLU A 64 -25.48 -0.89 14.82
CA GLU A 64 -24.60 -2.06 14.70
C GLU A 64 -25.14 -3.09 13.69
N GLN A 65 -26.46 -3.29 13.63
CA GLN A 65 -27.09 -4.16 12.64
C GLN A 65 -26.94 -3.61 11.22
N ASP A 66 -27.17 -2.31 11.02
CA ASP A 66 -26.99 -1.64 9.72
C ASP A 66 -25.53 -1.71 9.24
N LEU A 67 -24.57 -1.54 10.14
CA LEU A 67 -23.14 -1.69 9.83
C LEU A 67 -22.76 -3.12 9.45
N LYS A 68 -23.32 -4.14 10.13
CA LYS A 68 -23.11 -5.56 9.80
C LYS A 68 -23.71 -5.92 8.44
N ALA A 69 -24.88 -5.38 8.12
CA ALA A 69 -25.53 -5.59 6.83
C ALA A 69 -24.78 -4.91 5.67
N ASN A 70 -24.03 -3.85 5.97
CA ASN A 70 -23.30 -3.05 4.99
C ASN A 70 -21.81 -2.99 5.35
N PRO A 71 -21.05 -4.10 5.29
CA PRO A 71 -19.64 -4.06 5.64
C PRO A 71 -18.82 -3.14 4.69
N PRO A 72 -17.63 -2.70 5.11
CA PRO A 72 -16.66 -2.08 4.19
C PRO A 72 -16.30 -3.05 3.05
N PHE A 73 -15.66 -2.55 1.99
CA PHE A 73 -15.36 -3.34 0.80
C PHE A 73 -14.73 -4.71 1.14
N GLY A 74 -15.23 -5.77 0.51
CA GLY A 74 -14.82 -7.16 0.77
C GLY A 74 -15.26 -7.75 2.12
N GLY A 75 -15.45 -6.96 3.18
CA GLY A 75 -15.88 -7.42 4.51
C GLY A 75 -14.86 -8.33 5.22
N SER A 76 -15.33 -9.14 6.17
CA SER A 76 -14.49 -10.08 6.93
C SER A 76 -14.14 -11.32 6.09
N LYS A 77 -13.12 -11.20 5.23
CA LYS A 77 -12.64 -12.24 4.31
C LYS A 77 -11.13 -12.42 4.42
N LYS A 78 -10.58 -13.40 3.68
CA LYS A 78 -9.14 -13.45 3.39
C LYS A 78 -8.82 -12.46 2.28
N TYR A 79 -7.64 -11.85 2.36
CA TYR A 79 -7.18 -10.88 1.40
C TYR A 79 -5.80 -11.25 0.87
N GLN A 80 -5.58 -11.04 -0.42
CA GLN A 80 -4.26 -11.07 -1.03
C GLN A 80 -3.85 -9.66 -1.40
N PHE A 81 -2.81 -9.15 -0.74
CA PHE A 81 -2.17 -7.91 -1.12
C PHE A 81 -1.05 -8.21 -2.11
N VAL A 82 -1.21 -7.73 -3.33
CA VAL A 82 -0.29 -7.97 -4.43
C VAL A 82 0.48 -6.69 -4.73
N ILE A 83 1.79 -6.76 -4.59
CA ILE A 83 2.72 -5.68 -4.95
C ILE A 83 3.39 -6.08 -6.26
N LYS A 84 3.19 -5.30 -7.31
CA LYS A 84 3.93 -5.47 -8.57
C LYS A 84 4.86 -4.29 -8.77
N LYS A 85 6.11 -4.59 -9.10
CA LYS A 85 7.11 -3.58 -9.44
C LYS A 85 7.74 -3.97 -10.77
N TYR A 86 7.58 -3.13 -11.79
CA TYR A 86 8.07 -3.44 -13.14
C TYR A 86 9.57 -3.16 -13.31
N SER A 87 10.09 -2.13 -12.65
CA SER A 87 11.51 -1.82 -12.62
C SER A 87 11.86 -1.04 -11.36
N ARG A 88 13.15 -0.90 -11.03
CA ARG A 88 13.58 -0.10 -9.87
C ARG A 88 13.17 1.38 -9.97
N LEU A 89 12.94 1.88 -11.18
CA LEU A 89 12.69 3.29 -11.48
C LEU A 89 11.20 3.65 -11.51
N LEU A 90 10.31 2.65 -11.59
CA LEU A 90 8.86 2.86 -11.62
C LEU A 90 8.24 2.64 -10.23
N PRO A 91 7.17 3.37 -9.90
CA PRO A 91 6.40 3.12 -8.69
C PRO A 91 5.81 1.71 -8.72
N ALA A 92 5.69 1.09 -7.54
CA ALA A 92 4.99 -0.18 -7.42
C ALA A 92 3.49 0.05 -7.56
N SER A 93 2.78 -0.91 -8.14
CA SER A 93 1.32 -0.97 -8.05
C SER A 93 0.90 -1.85 -6.88
N PHE A 94 -0.15 -1.42 -6.20
CA PHE A 94 -0.71 -2.07 -5.03
C PHE A 94 -2.14 -2.51 -5.35
N MET A 95 -2.36 -3.80 -5.31
CA MET A 95 -3.68 -4.39 -5.54
C MET A 95 -4.08 -5.20 -4.33
N LEU A 96 -5.36 -5.19 -4.03
CA LEU A 96 -5.96 -5.91 -2.93
C LEU A 96 -7.08 -6.78 -3.48
N TYR A 97 -6.99 -8.08 -3.25
CA TYR A 97 -7.99 -9.05 -3.69
C TYR A 97 -8.70 -9.59 -2.47
N ALA A 98 -10.01 -9.37 -2.37
CA ALA A 98 -10.86 -9.99 -1.35
C ALA A 98 -11.26 -11.38 -1.84
N VAL A 99 -10.60 -12.42 -1.29
CA VAL A 99 -10.77 -13.81 -1.72
C VAL A 99 -12.12 -14.32 -1.24
N ASN A 100 -12.89 -14.93 -2.13
CA ASN A 100 -14.15 -15.56 -1.79
C ASN A 100 -13.89 -16.77 -0.88
N PRO A 101 -14.50 -16.85 0.32
CA PRO A 101 -14.30 -17.99 1.21
C PRO A 101 -14.91 -19.29 0.68
N GLU A 102 -15.90 -19.22 -0.22
CA GLU A 102 -16.59 -20.39 -0.77
C GLU A 102 -15.91 -20.95 -2.04
N ASP A 103 -15.09 -20.14 -2.69
CA ASP A 103 -14.39 -20.48 -3.93
C ASP A 103 -13.04 -19.73 -3.97
N ASP A 104 -11.95 -20.45 -3.75
CA ASP A 104 -10.59 -19.89 -3.68
C ASP A 104 -10.09 -19.33 -5.02
N LYS A 105 -10.86 -19.51 -6.11
CA LYS A 105 -10.55 -19.00 -7.45
C LYS A 105 -11.20 -17.66 -7.76
N SER A 106 -12.24 -17.27 -7.03
CA SER A 106 -12.90 -15.97 -7.23
C SER A 106 -12.43 -14.96 -6.17
N ALA A 107 -12.13 -13.75 -6.62
CA ALA A 107 -11.77 -12.65 -5.74
C ALA A 107 -12.22 -11.32 -6.34
N ASP A 108 -12.72 -10.44 -5.47
CA ASP A 108 -13.00 -9.05 -5.85
C ASP A 108 -11.67 -8.28 -5.83
N GLY A 109 -11.21 -7.85 -6.99
CA GLY A 109 -9.94 -7.13 -7.15
C GLY A 109 -10.11 -5.61 -7.04
N TYR A 110 -9.25 -4.98 -6.25
CA TYR A 110 -9.21 -3.53 -6.07
C TYR A 110 -7.80 -2.98 -6.30
N ILE A 111 -7.71 -1.85 -6.98
CA ILE A 111 -6.52 -1.01 -7.02
C ILE A 111 -6.64 -0.03 -5.84
N LEU A 112 -5.56 0.07 -5.07
CA LEU A 112 -5.45 1.06 -4.01
C LEU A 112 -4.72 2.29 -4.56
N ASP A 113 -5.38 3.44 -4.52
CA ASP A 113 -4.87 4.69 -5.10
C ASP A 113 -4.84 5.81 -4.05
N ILE A 114 -3.65 6.35 -3.78
CA ILE A 114 -3.45 7.37 -2.75
C ILE A 114 -4.08 8.68 -3.23
N ALA A 115 -5.19 9.07 -2.62
CA ALA A 115 -5.96 10.26 -2.94
C ALA A 115 -5.50 11.53 -2.20
N GLY A 116 -4.64 11.39 -1.18
CA GLY A 116 -4.07 12.52 -0.47
C GLY A 116 -3.72 12.20 0.98
N LYS A 117 -3.38 13.24 1.75
CA LYS A 117 -3.19 13.13 3.19
C LYS A 117 -4.53 13.31 3.90
N VAL A 118 -4.66 12.74 5.09
CA VAL A 118 -5.81 12.99 5.96
C VAL A 118 -5.36 13.45 7.34
N GLU A 119 -6.18 14.31 7.95
CA GLU A 119 -6.04 14.70 9.35
C GLU A 119 -6.60 13.60 10.25
N TYR A 120 -5.87 13.31 11.33
CA TYR A 120 -6.26 12.30 12.28
C TYR A 120 -7.53 12.73 13.04
N LYS A 121 -8.60 11.93 12.98
CA LYS A 121 -9.86 12.20 13.68
C LYS A 121 -9.85 11.61 15.08
N ASP A 122 -10.34 12.37 16.06
CA ASP A 122 -10.38 11.94 17.47
C ASP A 122 -11.21 10.67 17.67
N ASN A 123 -12.31 10.50 16.92
CA ASN A 123 -13.14 9.29 16.97
C ASN A 123 -12.37 8.00 16.64
N TYR A 124 -11.23 8.08 15.93
CA TYR A 124 -10.39 6.91 15.66
C TYR A 124 -9.62 6.42 16.88
N ARG A 125 -9.40 7.27 17.91
CA ARG A 125 -8.80 6.88 19.20
C ARG A 125 -9.68 5.95 20.02
N LEU A 126 -10.95 5.86 19.69
CA LEU A 126 -11.88 4.94 20.35
C LEU A 126 -11.49 3.48 20.09
N PHE A 127 -10.67 3.21 19.07
CA PHE A 127 -10.04 1.90 18.89
C PHE A 127 -8.74 1.77 19.70
N PRO A 128 -8.51 0.64 20.39
CA PRO A 128 -7.35 0.44 21.26
C PRO A 128 -5.99 0.42 20.55
N THR A 129 -5.97 0.31 19.22
CA THR A 129 -4.73 0.10 18.43
C THR A 129 -4.37 1.26 17.50
N ALA A 130 -5.11 2.38 17.51
CA ALA A 130 -4.98 3.44 16.50
C ALA A 130 -3.92 4.51 16.87
N SER A 131 -2.64 4.16 16.93
CA SER A 131 -1.55 5.14 17.14
C SER A 131 -0.89 5.62 15.82
N GLY A 132 -1.42 6.71 15.26
CA GLY A 132 -0.69 7.98 15.19
C GLY A 132 0.39 8.32 14.14
N GLN A 133 0.72 7.53 13.12
CA GLN A 133 1.59 8.01 12.02
C GLN A 133 1.21 7.46 10.62
N GLY A 134 1.29 8.29 9.58
CA GLY A 134 1.15 7.84 8.19
C GLY A 134 -0.29 7.65 7.69
N TRP A 135 -1.18 8.59 8.00
CA TRP A 135 -2.56 8.58 7.52
C TRP A 135 -2.68 9.18 6.12
N TYR A 136 -3.32 8.45 5.22
CA TYR A 136 -3.60 8.89 3.85
C TYR A 136 -5.03 8.52 3.47
N LYS A 137 -5.59 9.24 2.50
CA LYS A 137 -6.83 8.85 1.84
C LYS A 137 -6.50 7.83 0.77
N GLU A 138 -7.20 6.72 0.76
CA GLU A 138 -7.05 5.67 -0.24
C GLU A 138 -8.37 5.48 -0.99
N ASN A 139 -8.32 5.65 -2.29
CA ASN A 139 -9.40 5.28 -3.20
C ASN A 139 -9.37 3.77 -3.45
N ILE A 140 -10.54 3.15 -3.38
CA ILE A 140 -10.75 1.74 -3.72
C ILE A 140 -11.38 1.70 -5.10
N VAL A 141 -10.59 1.33 -6.10
CA VAL A 141 -11.02 1.28 -7.50
C VAL A 141 -11.14 -0.18 -7.92
N PRO A 142 -12.34 -0.69 -8.29
CA PRO A 142 -12.48 -2.06 -8.75
C PRO A 142 -11.66 -2.28 -10.03
N VAL A 143 -10.97 -3.43 -10.12
CA VAL A 143 -10.17 -3.80 -11.30
C VAL A 143 -11.06 -3.97 -12.53
N ASP A 144 -12.29 -4.46 -12.34
CA ASP A 144 -13.19 -4.81 -13.45
C ASP A 144 -13.99 -3.60 -13.99
N THR A 145 -13.96 -2.45 -13.30
CA THR A 145 -14.68 -1.26 -13.74
C THR A 145 -13.87 -0.47 -14.77
N LYS A 146 -14.40 -0.37 -16.00
CA LYS A 146 -13.76 0.32 -17.12
C LYS A 146 -13.66 1.84 -16.98
N ASP A 147 -14.47 2.46 -16.12
CA ASP A 147 -14.48 3.90 -15.92
C ASP A 147 -13.42 4.38 -14.91
N GLY A 148 -12.75 3.46 -14.21
CA GLY A 148 -11.68 3.75 -13.26
C GLY A 148 -12.15 4.55 -12.04
N LYS A 149 -13.45 4.62 -11.78
CA LYS A 149 -13.98 5.41 -10.66
C LYS A 149 -13.84 4.65 -9.35
N PRO A 150 -13.46 5.33 -8.25
CA PRO A 150 -13.48 4.71 -6.95
C PRO A 150 -14.92 4.38 -6.53
N VAL A 151 -15.12 3.19 -5.95
CA VAL A 151 -16.39 2.81 -5.32
C VAL A 151 -16.48 3.30 -3.87
N ALA A 152 -15.33 3.60 -3.27
CA ALA A 152 -15.22 4.18 -1.94
C ALA A 152 -13.84 4.84 -1.75
N THR A 153 -13.76 5.74 -0.78
CA THR A 153 -12.52 6.37 -0.33
C THR A 153 -12.43 6.21 1.18
N TYR A 154 -11.31 5.70 1.66
CA TYR A 154 -11.07 5.40 3.07
C TYR A 154 -9.97 6.25 3.65
N ASP A 155 -10.06 6.55 4.94
CA ASP A 155 -8.93 7.07 5.70
C ASP A 155 -8.11 5.86 6.16
N VAL A 156 -6.91 5.69 5.59
CA VAL A 156 -6.08 4.50 5.78
C VAL A 156 -4.89 4.79 6.69
N PHE A 157 -4.67 3.87 7.62
CA PHE A 157 -3.53 3.86 8.53
C PHE A 157 -2.77 2.54 8.44
N MET A 158 -1.45 2.62 8.52
CA MET A 158 -0.57 1.45 8.52
C MET A 158 0.27 1.41 9.80
N ASN A 159 0.04 0.40 10.62
CA ASN A 159 0.93 0.10 11.73
C ASN A 159 2.13 -0.67 11.18
N GLN A 160 3.18 0.07 10.77
CA GLN A 160 4.36 -0.31 9.98
C GLN A 160 4.19 -0.19 8.46
N ASN A 161 5.11 0.54 7.83
CA ASN A 161 5.10 0.78 6.38
C ASN A 161 5.38 -0.52 5.61
N ILE A 162 4.58 -0.82 4.60
CA ILE A 162 4.90 -1.83 3.58
C ILE A 162 5.73 -1.13 2.49
N PRO A 163 6.86 -1.69 2.02
CA PRO A 163 7.36 -3.05 2.26
C PRO A 163 8.38 -3.16 3.41
N SER A 164 8.58 -2.11 4.22
CA SER A 164 9.66 -2.09 5.23
C SER A 164 9.55 -3.21 6.26
N SER A 165 8.32 -3.63 6.60
CA SER A 165 8.03 -4.86 7.32
C SER A 165 6.68 -5.40 6.87
N LEU A 166 6.64 -6.69 6.50
CA LEU A 166 5.40 -7.42 6.23
C LEU A 166 4.92 -8.20 7.45
N VAL A 167 5.78 -8.35 8.47
CA VAL A 167 5.51 -9.17 9.64
C VAL A 167 5.00 -8.25 10.73
N HIS A 168 3.82 -8.56 11.27
CA HIS A 168 3.08 -7.70 12.20
C HIS A 168 2.51 -6.40 11.58
N SER A 169 2.63 -6.21 10.26
CA SER A 169 1.97 -5.08 9.59
C SER A 169 0.46 -5.23 9.66
N LYS A 170 -0.21 -4.12 9.95
CA LYS A 170 -1.67 -4.02 9.88
C LYS A 170 -2.06 -2.82 9.04
N MET A 171 -3.04 -3.03 8.17
CA MET A 171 -3.70 -1.94 7.44
C MET A 171 -5.09 -1.73 8.03
N TYR A 172 -5.42 -0.48 8.30
CA TYR A 172 -6.69 -0.08 8.87
C TYR A 172 -7.38 0.83 7.87
N PHE A 173 -8.51 0.39 7.32
CA PHE A 173 -9.36 1.21 6.46
C PHE A 173 -10.51 1.73 7.31
N CYS A 174 -10.45 3.01 7.68
CA CYS A 174 -11.37 3.62 8.63
C CYS A 174 -12.41 4.47 7.89
N GLU A 175 -13.65 4.41 8.36
CA GLU A 175 -14.75 5.29 7.95
C GLU A 175 -15.38 5.91 9.20
N ASP A 176 -15.34 7.24 9.28
CA ASP A 176 -16.14 7.98 10.25
C ASP A 176 -17.50 8.27 9.61
N LEU A 177 -18.53 7.58 10.11
CA LEU A 177 -19.91 7.64 9.62
C LEU A 177 -20.79 8.47 10.55
N THR A 178 -20.22 9.10 11.58
CA THR A 178 -20.96 9.82 12.63
C THR A 178 -21.95 10.83 12.04
N GLU A 179 -21.49 11.67 11.11
CA GLU A 179 -22.33 12.70 10.49
C GLU A 179 -23.43 12.09 9.60
N LYS A 180 -23.11 11.01 8.87
CA LYS A 180 -24.09 10.28 8.07
C LYS A 180 -25.23 9.73 8.94
N TYR A 181 -24.92 9.18 10.11
CA TYR A 181 -25.93 8.65 11.02
C TYR A 181 -26.69 9.75 11.75
N ARG A 182 -26.05 10.87 12.12
CA ARG A 182 -26.76 12.07 12.64
C ARG A 182 -27.77 12.61 11.65
N GLN A 183 -27.44 12.65 10.36
CA GLN A 183 -28.38 13.06 9.32
C GLN A 183 -29.53 12.07 9.14
N LYS A 184 -29.25 10.77 9.24
CA LYS A 184 -30.27 9.70 9.15
C LYS A 184 -31.21 9.69 10.37
N PHE A 185 -30.69 10.04 11.55
CA PHE A 185 -31.39 10.01 12.84
C PHE A 185 -31.22 11.35 13.58
N PRO A 186 -31.84 12.45 13.12
CA PRO A 186 -31.54 13.81 13.59
C PRO A 186 -31.94 14.11 15.04
N ASN A 187 -32.80 13.27 15.64
CA ASN A 187 -33.25 13.43 17.03
C ASN A 187 -32.51 12.53 18.01
N GLU A 188 -31.61 11.68 17.52
CA GLU A 188 -30.90 10.70 18.33
C GLU A 188 -29.57 11.25 18.83
N ASP A 189 -29.21 10.87 20.05
CA ASP A 189 -27.95 11.29 20.68
C ASP A 189 -26.79 10.42 20.17
N ILE A 190 -26.21 10.82 19.04
CA ILE A 190 -25.11 10.12 18.37
C ILE A 190 -23.81 10.91 18.56
N HIS A 191 -22.86 10.34 19.29
CA HIS A 191 -21.54 10.94 19.53
C HIS A 191 -20.49 10.43 18.55
N ALA A 192 -20.48 9.12 18.25
CA ALA A 192 -19.55 8.52 17.31
C ALA A 192 -20.14 7.27 16.63
N VAL A 193 -19.95 7.16 15.32
CA VAL A 193 -20.19 5.92 14.58
C VAL A 193 -19.01 5.71 13.64
N VAL A 194 -18.13 4.79 14.01
CA VAL A 194 -16.93 4.49 13.24
C VAL A 194 -16.88 3.01 12.96
N ARG A 195 -16.52 2.65 11.73
CA ARG A 195 -16.15 1.28 11.39
C ARG A 195 -14.77 1.24 10.79
N ARG A 196 -14.10 0.10 10.94
CA ARG A 196 -12.84 -0.15 10.26
C ARG A 196 -12.74 -1.58 9.75
N LEU A 197 -12.13 -1.75 8.59
CA LEU A 197 -11.60 -3.03 8.15
C LEU A 197 -10.14 -3.11 8.58
N VAL A 198 -9.81 -4.15 9.36
CA VAL A 198 -8.45 -4.45 9.81
C VAL A 198 -7.91 -5.60 8.97
N LEU A 199 -6.86 -5.34 8.19
CA LEU A 199 -6.12 -6.39 7.53
C LEU A 199 -4.90 -6.74 8.39
N SER A 200 -4.90 -7.96 8.93
CA SER A 200 -3.80 -8.49 9.74
C SER A 200 -3.01 -9.55 8.96
N TYR A 201 -1.68 -9.38 8.92
CA TYR A 201 -0.78 -10.33 8.28
C TYR A 201 -0.85 -11.72 8.93
N VAL A 202 -0.84 -12.78 8.10
CA VAL A 202 -0.98 -14.17 8.56
C VAL A 202 0.35 -14.82 8.96
N SER A 203 1.31 -15.02 8.03
CA SER A 203 2.61 -15.63 8.38
C SER A 203 3.74 -15.42 7.35
N LYS A 204 5.01 -15.55 7.79
CA LYS A 204 6.24 -15.47 6.96
C LYS A 204 6.27 -16.45 5.78
N GLY A 205 5.61 -17.60 5.89
CA GLY A 205 5.54 -18.61 4.82
C GLY A 205 4.59 -18.22 3.68
N ASP A 206 3.77 -17.18 3.87
CA ASP A 206 2.72 -16.76 2.95
C ASP A 206 3.16 -15.64 2.00
N ILE A 207 4.46 -15.36 1.92
CA ILE A 207 5.03 -14.41 0.95
C ILE A 207 5.48 -15.20 -0.28
N ILE A 208 4.72 -15.10 -1.36
CA ILE A 208 5.11 -15.67 -2.65
C ILE A 208 5.84 -14.57 -3.43
N ASN A 209 7.14 -14.78 -3.69
CA ASN A 209 7.95 -13.88 -4.51
C ASN A 209 8.21 -14.52 -5.87
N GLU A 210 7.83 -13.82 -6.93
CA GLU A 210 8.05 -14.18 -8.34
C GLU A 210 8.81 -13.06 -9.07
#